data_AF-A0A6I7QN77-F1
#
_entry.id   AF-A0A6I7QN77-F1
#
_cell.length_a   1.000
_cell.length_b   1.000
_cell.length_c   1.000
_cell.angle_alpha   90.00
_cell.angle_beta   90.00
_cell.angle_gamma   90.00
#
_symmetry.space_group_name_H-M   'P 1'
#
loop_
_entity.id
_entity.type
_entity.pdbx_description
1 polymer ?
#
loop_
_entity_poly.entity_id
_entity_poly.type
_entity_poly.pdbx_seq_one_letter_code
_entity_poly.pdbx_strand_id
1 'polypeptide(L)'
;MFTDLLPQIERAIARTRLWYVISDAKKEHVRALKRIPVIRAALEKQRIRHSRITDRARHSIYCYNRLFSADYIDREIRKDMGDHAKESVKYAREINCALERLVIKLGSHTFTKPHRITGKVDTSDEPRHAEVARLTSTPIVASYDLWLYTHRHVFSHLPEEASEMDWIRTIWKRTETNPPIIDLKTGEMKRKGQPKEKRFARHLFV
;
A
#
# COMPACT_ATOMS: atom_id res chain seq x y z
N MET A 1 -5.92 5.01 8.12
CA MET A 1 -5.36 4.22 7.00
C MET A 1 -6.28 3.14 6.43
N PHE A 2 -6.61 2.02 7.11
CA PHE A 2 -7.52 1.01 6.50
C PHE A 2 -8.98 1.48 6.42
N THR A 3 -9.38 2.38 7.33
CA THR A 3 -10.67 3.06 7.33
C THR A 3 -10.87 3.97 6.13
N ASP A 4 -9.79 4.53 5.61
CA ASP A 4 -9.83 5.57 4.56
C ASP A 4 -10.11 4.94 3.19
N LEU A 5 -9.98 3.61 3.11
CA LEU A 5 -10.40 2.82 1.97
C LEU A 5 -11.84 2.32 2.06
N LEU A 6 -12.52 2.49 3.21
CA LEU A 6 -13.88 1.97 3.41
C LEU A 6 -14.88 2.51 2.39
N PRO A 7 -14.91 3.81 2.05
CA PRO A 7 -15.85 4.30 1.03
C PRO A 7 -15.63 3.64 -0.33
N GLN A 8 -14.37 3.32 -0.67
CA GLN A 8 -14.06 2.63 -1.93
C GLN A 8 -14.44 1.15 -1.86
N ILE A 9 -14.15 0.48 -0.74
CA ILE A 9 -14.55 -0.91 -0.48
C ILE A 9 -16.07 -1.06 -0.52
N GLU A 10 -16.82 -0.12 0.07
CA GLU A 10 -18.28 -0.08 0.05
C GLU A 10 -18.84 0.02 -1.35
N ARG A 11 -18.35 0.99 -2.13
CA ARG A 11 -18.71 1.15 -3.55
C ARG A 11 -18.40 -0.12 -4.36
N ALA A 12 -17.28 -0.75 -4.07
CA ALA A 12 -16.85 -1.95 -4.76
C ALA A 12 -17.70 -3.19 -4.39
N ILE A 13 -18.04 -3.36 -3.11
CA ILE A 13 -18.99 -4.38 -2.62
C ILE A 13 -20.37 -4.16 -3.24
N ALA A 14 -20.84 -2.92 -3.33
CA ALA A 14 -22.14 -2.59 -3.90
C ALA A 14 -22.25 -2.99 -5.38
N ARG A 15 -21.19 -2.78 -6.16
CA ARG A 15 -21.14 -3.04 -7.61
C ARG A 15 -21.10 -4.51 -8.01
N THR A 16 -20.67 -5.40 -7.13
CA THR A 16 -20.40 -6.80 -7.47
C THR A 16 -21.15 -7.76 -6.56
N ARG A 17 -21.39 -8.97 -7.07
CA ARG A 17 -22.24 -9.97 -6.41
C ARG A 17 -21.55 -10.65 -5.23
N LEU A 18 -20.23 -10.86 -5.29
CA LEU A 18 -19.46 -11.60 -4.29
C LEU A 18 -17.98 -11.21 -4.30
N TRP A 19 -17.42 -10.95 -3.12
CA TRP A 19 -16.00 -10.68 -2.90
C TRP A 19 -15.32 -11.83 -2.19
N TYR A 20 -14.07 -12.10 -2.56
CA TYR A 20 -13.21 -13.03 -1.83
C TYR A 20 -12.12 -12.25 -1.11
N VAL A 21 -12.10 -12.37 0.21
CA VAL A 21 -11.00 -11.90 1.05
C VAL A 21 -10.16 -13.11 1.41
N ILE A 22 -8.86 -13.04 1.17
CA ILE A 22 -7.93 -14.12 1.48
C ILE A 22 -6.91 -13.56 2.47
N SER A 23 -6.76 -14.22 3.61
CA SER A 23 -5.74 -13.85 4.61
C SER A 23 -4.99 -15.08 5.10
N ASP A 24 -3.94 -14.86 5.87
CA ASP A 24 -3.36 -15.94 6.65
C ASP A 24 -4.25 -16.33 7.84
N ALA A 25 -3.89 -17.43 8.51
CA ALA A 25 -4.68 -18.00 9.59
C ALA A 25 -4.63 -17.21 10.91
N LYS A 26 -3.99 -16.03 10.94
CA LYS A 26 -3.87 -15.20 12.15
C LYS A 26 -5.23 -14.73 12.64
N LYS A 27 -5.42 -14.76 13.96
CA LYS A 27 -6.70 -14.39 14.60
C LYS A 27 -6.96 -12.88 14.51
N GLU A 28 -5.91 -12.10 14.40
CA GLU A 28 -5.89 -10.65 14.29
C GLU A 28 -6.67 -10.18 13.06
N HIS A 29 -6.50 -10.82 11.89
CA HIS A 29 -7.24 -10.46 10.68
C HIS A 29 -8.73 -10.75 10.80
N VAL A 30 -9.10 -11.88 11.42
CA VAL A 30 -10.51 -12.21 11.67
C VAL A 30 -11.14 -11.17 12.59
N ARG A 31 -10.43 -10.76 13.65
CA ARG A 31 -10.89 -9.72 14.57
C ARG A 31 -11.03 -8.37 13.86
N ALA A 32 -10.07 -8.00 13.01
CA ALA A 32 -10.09 -6.76 12.25
C ALA A 32 -11.29 -6.69 11.29
N LEU A 33 -11.56 -7.76 10.53
CA LEU A 33 -12.70 -7.82 9.61
C LEU A 33 -14.04 -7.72 10.35
N LYS A 34 -14.18 -8.35 11.53
CA LYS A 34 -15.39 -8.28 12.35
C LYS A 34 -15.59 -6.92 13.03
N ARG A 35 -14.51 -6.17 13.26
CA ARG A 35 -14.55 -4.85 13.90
C ARG A 35 -15.17 -3.78 12.99
N ILE A 36 -15.07 -3.95 11.68
CA ILE A 36 -15.59 -3.00 10.69
C ILE A 36 -17.06 -3.34 10.42
N PRO A 37 -18.04 -2.46 10.78
CA PRO A 37 -19.47 -2.78 10.70
C PRO A 37 -19.93 -3.18 9.30
N VAL A 38 -19.41 -2.52 8.27
CA VAL A 38 -19.82 -2.74 6.87
C VAL A 38 -19.33 -4.09 6.37
N ILE A 39 -18.08 -4.45 6.65
CA ILE A 39 -17.51 -5.75 6.29
C ILE A 39 -18.23 -6.86 7.06
N ARG A 40 -18.53 -6.66 8.34
CA ARG A 40 -19.32 -7.61 9.14
C ARG A 40 -20.70 -7.87 8.54
N ALA A 41 -21.44 -6.82 8.21
CA ALA A 41 -22.75 -6.95 7.57
C ALA A 41 -22.66 -7.64 6.20
N ALA A 42 -21.59 -7.38 5.43
CA ALA A 42 -21.37 -8.02 4.13
C ALA A 42 -20.97 -9.51 4.25
N LEU A 43 -20.26 -9.89 5.32
CA LEU A 43 -19.97 -11.29 5.66
C LEU A 43 -21.24 -12.05 6.05
N GLU A 44 -22.09 -11.45 6.89
CA GLU A 44 -23.38 -12.01 7.31
C GLU A 44 -24.32 -12.23 6.11
N LYS A 45 -24.37 -11.27 5.19
CA LYS A 45 -25.14 -11.35 3.94
C LYS A 45 -24.51 -12.23 2.86
N GLN A 46 -23.40 -12.92 3.17
CA GLN A 46 -22.63 -13.75 2.23
C GLN A 46 -22.18 -13.00 0.94
N ARG A 47 -22.08 -11.67 0.99
CA ARG A 47 -21.50 -10.84 -0.09
C ARG A 47 -19.98 -10.84 -0.07
N ILE A 48 -19.38 -11.18 1.08
CA ILE A 48 -17.94 -11.43 1.22
C ILE A 48 -17.75 -12.87 1.70
N ARG A 49 -16.81 -13.58 1.10
CA ARG A 49 -16.27 -14.86 1.58
C ARG A 49 -14.84 -14.67 2.04
N HIS A 50 -14.60 -14.93 3.31
CA HIS A 50 -13.26 -14.90 3.89
C HIS A 50 -12.64 -16.31 3.89
N SER A 51 -11.57 -16.49 3.12
CA SER A 51 -10.78 -17.72 3.11
C SER A 51 -9.47 -17.49 3.86
N ARG A 52 -9.08 -18.47 4.68
CA ARG A 52 -7.84 -18.43 5.46
C ARG A 52 -6.88 -19.48 4.94
N ILE A 53 -5.66 -19.06 4.65
CA ILE A 53 -4.57 -19.94 4.25
C ILE A 53 -3.72 -20.24 5.49
N THR A 54 -3.51 -21.53 5.75
CA THR A 54 -2.62 -22.00 6.81
C THR A 54 -1.17 -21.91 6.36
N ASP A 55 -0.24 -21.78 7.30
CA ASP A 55 1.19 -21.67 6.99
C ASP A 55 1.72 -22.88 6.18
N ARG A 56 1.19 -24.07 6.45
CA ARG A 56 1.54 -25.29 5.69
C ARG A 56 1.13 -25.19 4.21
N ALA A 57 -0.04 -24.62 3.92
CA ALA A 57 -0.52 -24.39 2.56
C ALA A 57 0.17 -23.19 1.87
N ARG A 58 0.69 -22.24 2.66
CA ARG A 58 1.51 -21.12 2.17
C ARG A 58 2.85 -21.60 1.57
N HIS A 59 3.41 -22.68 2.12
CA HIS A 59 4.69 -23.26 1.67
C HIS A 59 4.56 -24.35 0.59
N SER A 60 3.36 -24.87 0.31
CA SER A 60 3.17 -25.84 -0.77
C SER A 60 3.15 -25.14 -2.13
N ILE A 61 4.24 -25.26 -2.89
CA ILE A 61 4.41 -24.86 -4.30
C ILE A 61 3.95 -23.41 -4.57
N TYR A 62 4.92 -22.50 -4.71
CA TYR A 62 4.77 -21.05 -4.88
C TYR A 62 3.64 -20.58 -5.84
N CYS A 63 3.27 -21.38 -6.84
CA CYS A 63 2.21 -21.07 -7.80
C CYS A 63 0.77 -21.24 -7.29
N TYR A 64 0.55 -21.96 -6.18
CA TYR A 64 -0.80 -22.23 -5.62
C TYR A 64 -1.10 -21.44 -4.34
N ASN A 65 -0.10 -20.76 -3.77
CA ASN A 65 -0.34 -19.88 -2.63
C ASN A 65 -1.16 -18.66 -3.10
N ARG A 66 -2.43 -18.59 -2.70
CA ARG A 66 -3.29 -17.44 -3.05
C ARG A 66 -2.87 -16.13 -2.37
N LEU A 67 -1.95 -16.19 -1.39
CA LEU A 67 -1.30 -15.02 -0.79
C LEU A 67 0.00 -14.62 -1.51
N PHE A 68 0.42 -15.35 -2.56
CA PHE A 68 1.70 -15.11 -3.22
C PHE A 68 1.87 -13.66 -3.66
N SER A 69 0.84 -13.03 -4.24
CA SER A 69 0.91 -11.64 -4.68
C SER A 69 1.19 -10.67 -3.51
N ALA A 70 0.48 -10.86 -2.39
CA ALA A 70 0.65 -10.05 -1.18
C ALA A 70 2.01 -10.29 -0.51
N ASP A 71 2.41 -11.55 -0.38
CA ASP A 71 3.71 -11.94 0.20
C ASP A 71 4.88 -11.46 -0.68
N TYR A 72 4.69 -11.46 -2.01
CA TYR A 72 5.67 -10.99 -2.98
C TYR A 72 5.86 -9.48 -2.90
N ILE A 73 4.79 -8.68 -2.97
CA ILE A 73 4.92 -7.22 -2.89
C ILE A 73 5.50 -6.78 -1.54
N ASP A 74 5.08 -7.41 -0.44
CA ASP A 74 5.67 -7.16 0.88
C ASP A 74 7.17 -7.45 0.87
N ARG A 75 7.60 -8.59 0.32
CA ARG A 75 9.02 -8.90 0.17
C ARG A 75 9.78 -7.88 -0.67
N GLU A 76 9.20 -7.41 -1.77
CA GLU A 76 9.86 -6.43 -2.66
C GLU A 76 9.98 -5.06 -1.99
N ILE A 77 8.96 -4.61 -1.25
CA ILE A 77 9.02 -3.39 -0.44
C ILE A 77 10.16 -3.50 0.58
N ARG A 78 10.29 -4.63 1.29
CA ARG A 78 11.33 -4.82 2.32
C ARG A 78 12.76 -4.83 1.79
N LYS A 79 12.96 -5.25 0.54
CA LYS A 79 14.29 -5.23 -0.09
C LYS A 79 14.72 -3.82 -0.45
N ASP A 80 13.79 -3.04 -0.99
CA ASP A 80 14.08 -1.76 -1.59
C ASP A 80 13.92 -0.59 -0.60
N MET A 81 13.15 -0.78 0.47
CA MET A 81 12.90 0.22 1.51
C MET A 81 13.41 -0.26 2.87
N GLY A 82 14.55 0.30 3.30
CA GLY A 82 15.22 -0.11 4.55
C GLY A 82 14.42 0.15 5.83
N ASP A 83 13.45 1.07 5.80
CA ASP A 83 12.49 1.37 6.87
C ASP A 83 11.36 0.33 7.00
N HIS A 84 11.27 -0.63 6.07
CA HIS A 84 10.31 -1.73 6.12
C HIS A 84 10.97 -3.10 6.45
N ALA A 85 12.27 -3.13 6.72
CA ALA A 85 12.99 -4.37 7.01
C ALA A 85 12.40 -5.11 8.24
N LYS A 86 12.29 -6.45 8.14
CA LYS A 86 11.55 -7.30 9.11
C LYS A 86 12.23 -7.40 10.49
N GLU A 87 13.56 -7.38 10.53
CA GLU A 87 14.34 -7.75 11.72
C GLU A 87 14.99 -6.55 12.42
N SER A 88 15.05 -5.40 11.75
CA SER A 88 15.67 -4.19 12.29
C SER A 88 14.63 -3.15 12.63
N VAL A 89 14.78 -2.54 13.81
CA VAL A 89 14.03 -1.37 14.27
C VAL A 89 14.48 -0.12 13.48
N LYS A 90 14.22 -0.12 12.17
CA LYS A 90 14.48 1.00 11.28
C LYS A 90 13.17 1.71 11.04
N TYR A 91 12.97 2.83 11.71
CA TYR A 91 11.81 3.68 11.47
C TYR A 91 12.19 4.81 10.52
N ALA A 92 11.25 5.18 9.65
CA ALA A 92 11.36 6.45 8.97
C ALA A 92 11.38 7.58 9.99
N ARG A 93 12.28 8.55 9.80
CA ARG A 93 12.31 9.75 10.65
C ARG A 93 11.01 10.53 10.56
N GLU A 94 10.40 10.57 9.37
CA GLU A 94 9.18 11.32 9.09
C GLU A 94 8.22 10.43 8.28
N ILE A 95 7.00 10.23 8.82
CA ILE A 95 6.02 9.25 8.35
C ILE A 95 5.41 9.65 7.01
N ASN A 96 5.14 10.93 6.78
CA ASN A 96 4.55 11.40 5.51
C ASN A 96 5.54 11.16 4.36
N CYS A 97 6.81 11.49 4.55
CA CYS A 97 7.88 11.17 3.61
C CYS A 97 8.07 9.67 3.40
N ALA A 98 7.75 8.82 4.40
CA ALA A 98 7.78 7.37 4.25
C ALA A 98 6.63 6.88 3.37
N LEU A 99 5.42 7.41 3.60
CA LEU A 99 4.23 7.09 2.81
C LEU A 99 4.36 7.57 1.36
N GLU A 100 4.89 8.78 1.13
CA GLU A 100 5.20 9.27 -0.22
C GLU A 100 6.17 8.34 -0.95
N ARG A 101 7.27 7.93 -0.28
CA ARG A 101 8.23 6.98 -0.84
C ARG A 101 7.60 5.62 -1.13
N LEU A 102 6.73 5.13 -0.25
CA LEU A 102 6.01 3.87 -0.46
C LEU A 102 5.13 3.92 -1.70
N VAL A 103 4.37 5.00 -1.91
CA VAL A 103 3.51 5.16 -3.10
C VAL A 103 4.34 5.20 -4.38
N ILE A 104 5.42 5.99 -4.40
CA ILE A 104 6.33 6.06 -5.56
C ILE A 104 6.93 4.68 -5.85
N LYS A 105 7.29 3.94 -4.79
CA LYS A 105 7.87 2.60 -4.91
C LYS A 105 6.87 1.58 -5.45
N LEU A 106 5.61 1.63 -4.99
CA LEU A 106 4.53 0.79 -5.50
C LEU A 106 4.27 1.07 -6.98
N GLY A 107 4.26 2.33 -7.39
CA GLY A 107 4.21 2.72 -8.80
C GLY A 107 5.36 2.08 -9.58
N SER A 108 6.58 2.16 -9.06
CA SER A 108 7.78 1.77 -9.84
C SER A 108 7.86 0.25 -9.97
N HIS A 109 7.49 -0.45 -8.91
CA HIS A 109 7.33 -1.88 -8.94
C HIS A 109 6.27 -2.31 -9.96
N THR A 110 5.15 -1.60 -10.04
CA THR A 110 4.03 -1.96 -10.92
C THR A 110 4.35 -1.67 -12.39
N PHE A 111 4.91 -0.51 -12.70
CA PHE A 111 5.00 -0.02 -14.08
C PHE A 111 6.39 -0.07 -14.70
N THR A 112 7.45 -0.17 -13.90
CA THR A 112 8.84 -0.19 -14.41
C THR A 112 9.47 -1.58 -14.29
N LYS A 113 9.21 -2.29 -13.18
CA LYS A 113 9.90 -3.55 -12.89
C LYS A 113 9.37 -4.72 -13.74
N PRO A 114 10.26 -5.54 -14.34
CA PRO A 114 9.86 -6.79 -14.99
C PRO A 114 9.11 -7.72 -14.03
N HIS A 115 8.11 -8.42 -14.54
CA HIS A 115 7.27 -9.32 -13.74
C HIS A 115 8.07 -10.48 -13.15
N ARG A 116 9.10 -10.96 -13.85
CA ARG A 116 9.98 -12.06 -13.41
C ARG A 116 11.42 -11.60 -13.44
N ILE A 117 12.21 -12.08 -12.48
CA ILE A 117 13.66 -11.94 -12.52
C ILE A 117 14.20 -13.14 -13.30
N THR A 118 14.70 -12.91 -14.50
CA THR A 118 15.21 -13.96 -15.40
C THR A 118 16.74 -14.08 -15.39
N GLY A 119 17.44 -13.15 -14.72
CA GLY A 119 18.90 -13.10 -14.69
C GLY A 119 19.53 -12.53 -15.97
N LYS A 120 18.72 -12.02 -16.91
CA LYS A 120 19.21 -11.32 -18.10
C LYS A 120 19.71 -9.92 -17.75
N VAL A 121 20.73 -9.47 -18.48
CA VAL A 121 21.27 -8.11 -18.36
C VAL A 121 20.31 -7.10 -18.99
N ASP A 122 19.74 -7.44 -20.14
CA ASP A 122 18.67 -6.68 -20.79
C ASP A 122 17.31 -7.31 -20.45
N THR A 123 16.42 -6.48 -19.91
CA THR A 123 15.06 -6.86 -19.50
C THR A 123 14.00 -6.00 -20.20
N SER A 124 14.38 -5.24 -21.23
CA SER A 124 13.48 -4.37 -21.99
C SER A 124 12.32 -5.12 -22.65
N ASP A 125 12.58 -6.34 -23.13
CA ASP A 125 11.57 -7.23 -23.73
C ASP A 125 10.72 -8.00 -22.70
N GLU A 126 11.00 -7.84 -21.40
CA GLU A 126 10.29 -8.60 -20.38
C GLU A 126 8.99 -7.92 -19.97
N PRO A 127 7.89 -8.68 -19.87
CA PRO A 127 6.61 -8.11 -19.53
C PRO A 127 6.67 -7.54 -18.12
N ARG A 128 6.15 -6.33 -17.95
CA ARG A 128 6.10 -5.63 -16.67
C ARG A 128 4.90 -6.11 -15.83
N HIS A 129 4.92 -5.84 -14.52
CA HIS A 129 3.81 -6.21 -13.65
C HIS A 129 2.46 -5.64 -14.12
N ALA A 130 2.44 -4.38 -14.56
CA ALA A 130 1.25 -3.71 -15.07
C ALA A 130 0.68 -4.36 -16.34
N GLU A 131 1.53 -4.88 -17.22
CA GLU A 131 1.12 -5.52 -18.47
C GLU A 131 0.47 -6.88 -18.19
N VAL A 132 1.08 -7.67 -17.31
CA VAL A 132 0.52 -8.95 -16.86
C VAL A 132 -0.81 -8.74 -16.13
N ALA A 133 -0.93 -7.66 -15.37
CA ALA A 133 -2.17 -7.25 -14.70
C ALA A 133 -3.18 -6.56 -15.64
N ARG A 134 -2.83 -6.34 -16.91
CA ARG A 134 -3.65 -5.63 -17.92
C ARG A 134 -4.08 -4.22 -17.49
N LEU A 135 -3.20 -3.51 -16.80
CA LEU A 135 -3.40 -2.13 -16.36
C LEU A 135 -2.96 -1.12 -17.45
N THR A 136 -1.98 -1.49 -18.27
CA THR A 136 -1.39 -0.62 -19.31
C THR A 136 -2.31 -0.36 -20.51
N SER A 137 -3.40 -1.13 -20.66
CA SER A 137 -4.36 -0.94 -21.75
C SER A 137 -5.25 0.29 -21.60
N THR A 138 -5.12 1.04 -20.50
CA THR A 138 -5.89 2.27 -20.27
C THR A 138 -4.99 3.50 -20.48
N PRO A 139 -5.38 4.48 -21.31
CA PRO A 139 -4.60 5.70 -21.54
C PRO A 139 -4.27 6.47 -20.25
N ILE A 140 -5.19 6.40 -19.29
CA ILE A 140 -5.04 6.97 -17.95
C ILE A 140 -3.81 6.40 -17.26
N VAL A 141 -3.69 5.07 -17.19
CA VAL A 141 -2.56 4.42 -16.51
C VAL A 141 -1.22 4.72 -17.18
N ALA A 142 -1.17 4.76 -18.53
CA ALA A 142 0.04 5.14 -19.25
C ALA A 142 0.46 6.59 -18.96
N SER A 143 -0.49 7.51 -18.86
CA SER A 143 -0.21 8.90 -18.49
C SER A 143 0.26 9.05 -17.04
N TYR A 144 -0.33 8.31 -16.11
CA TYR A 144 0.06 8.32 -14.70
C TYR A 144 1.46 7.73 -14.47
N ASP A 145 1.84 6.66 -15.18
CA ASP A 145 3.19 6.09 -15.10
C ASP A 145 4.26 7.12 -15.46
N LEU A 146 4.14 7.76 -16.63
CA LEU A 146 5.06 8.81 -17.06
C LEU A 146 5.04 10.00 -16.09
N TRP A 147 3.85 10.43 -15.68
CA TRP A 147 3.69 11.57 -14.78
C TRP A 147 4.35 11.32 -13.42
N LEU A 148 4.31 10.08 -12.92
CA LEU A 148 4.85 9.73 -11.61
C LEU A 148 6.37 9.95 -11.48
N TYR A 149 7.09 9.83 -12.61
CA TYR A 149 8.55 9.92 -12.64
C TYR A 149 9.08 11.19 -13.30
N THR A 150 8.26 11.90 -14.06
CA THR A 150 8.67 13.12 -14.78
C THR A 150 8.33 14.40 -14.04
N HIS A 151 7.29 14.38 -13.19
CA HIS A 151 6.82 15.56 -12.48
C HIS A 151 6.97 15.40 -10.97
N ARG A 152 7.20 16.53 -10.28
CA ARG A 152 7.07 16.56 -8.83
C ARG A 152 5.59 16.47 -8.49
N HIS A 153 5.20 15.44 -7.75
CA HIS A 153 3.85 15.36 -7.21
C HIS A 153 3.63 16.45 -6.16
N VAL A 154 2.70 17.34 -6.48
CA VAL A 154 2.20 18.41 -5.63
C VAL A 154 0.69 18.20 -5.56
N PHE A 155 0.11 18.31 -4.35
CA PHE A 155 -1.31 17.99 -4.17
C PHE A 155 -2.21 18.83 -5.09
N SER A 156 -1.92 20.12 -5.21
CA SER A 156 -2.68 21.07 -6.04
C SER A 156 -2.67 20.75 -7.55
N HIS A 157 -1.77 19.87 -8.01
CA HIS A 157 -1.65 19.48 -9.41
C HIS A 157 -2.22 18.08 -9.67
N LEU A 158 -2.78 17.42 -8.66
CA LEU A 158 -3.47 16.15 -8.85
C LEU A 158 -4.80 16.40 -9.55
N PRO A 159 -5.22 15.49 -10.47
CA PRO A 159 -6.57 15.51 -11.01
C PRO A 159 -7.62 15.43 -9.89
N GLU A 160 -8.80 16.02 -10.13
CA GLU A 160 -9.87 16.12 -9.14
C GLU A 160 -10.21 14.75 -8.56
N GLU A 161 -10.34 13.73 -9.41
CA GLU A 161 -10.69 12.36 -9.00
C GLU A 161 -9.64 11.72 -8.10
N ALA A 162 -8.35 12.03 -8.32
CA ALA A 162 -7.27 11.58 -7.46
C ALA A 162 -7.28 12.36 -6.14
N SER A 163 -7.48 13.67 -6.20
CA SER A 163 -7.53 14.55 -5.03
C SER A 163 -8.72 14.27 -4.11
N GLU A 164 -9.79 13.64 -4.60
CA GLU A 164 -10.94 13.21 -3.80
C GLU A 164 -10.68 11.93 -2.99
N MET A 165 -9.64 11.16 -3.34
CA MET A 165 -9.32 9.93 -2.61
C MET A 165 -8.65 10.27 -1.27
N ASP A 166 -9.29 9.89 -0.16
CA ASP A 166 -8.82 10.17 1.20
C ASP A 166 -7.36 9.75 1.43
N TRP A 167 -6.96 8.57 0.94
CA TRP A 167 -5.58 8.10 1.10
C TRP A 167 -4.57 8.96 0.31
N ILE A 168 -4.93 9.46 -0.88
CA ILE A 168 -4.10 10.36 -1.68
C ILE A 168 -3.98 11.71 -0.97
N ARG A 169 -5.09 12.23 -0.44
CA ARG A 169 -5.10 13.45 0.38
C ARG A 169 -4.22 13.30 1.60
N THR A 170 -4.35 12.22 2.35
CA THR A 170 -3.57 11.98 3.56
C THR A 170 -2.07 12.01 3.27
N ILE A 171 -1.63 11.35 2.20
CA ILE A 171 -0.22 11.25 1.85
C ILE A 171 0.32 12.58 1.31
N TRP A 172 -0.35 13.18 0.33
CA TRP A 172 0.17 14.36 -0.37
C TRP A 172 -0.16 15.69 0.33
N LYS A 173 -1.19 15.75 1.18
CA LYS A 173 -1.37 16.85 2.16
C LYS A 173 -0.58 16.65 3.45
N ARG A 174 0.06 15.48 3.61
CA ARG A 174 0.90 15.14 4.76
C ARG A 174 0.19 15.29 6.10
N THR A 175 -1.01 14.73 6.19
CA THR A 175 -1.85 14.89 7.39
C THR A 175 -1.48 13.94 8.51
N GLU A 176 -0.59 12.97 8.26
CA GLU A 176 -0.18 12.01 9.28
C GLU A 176 0.75 12.66 10.31
N THR A 177 0.50 12.35 11.58
CA THR A 177 1.34 12.83 12.67
C THR A 177 2.43 11.80 12.95
N ASN A 178 3.67 12.27 13.11
CA ASN A 178 4.76 11.37 13.48
C ASN A 178 4.48 10.73 14.85
N PRO A 179 4.63 9.40 14.97
CA PRO A 179 4.43 8.75 16.25
C PRO A 179 5.47 9.23 17.27
N PRO A 180 5.11 9.28 18.57
CA PRO A 180 6.07 9.63 19.60
C PRO A 180 7.22 8.62 19.63
N ILE A 181 8.44 9.11 19.83
CA ILE A 181 9.61 8.27 20.07
C ILE A 181 9.52 7.84 21.54
N ILE A 182 9.25 6.56 21.77
CA ILE A 182 9.16 5.98 23.11
C ILE A 182 10.48 5.28 23.41
N ASP A 183 11.07 5.55 24.56
CA ASP A 183 12.13 4.72 25.10
C ASP A 183 11.52 3.37 25.54
N LEU A 184 11.85 2.29 24.84
CA LEU A 184 11.29 0.98 25.13
C LEU A 184 11.69 0.43 26.51
N LYS A 185 12.74 0.96 27.15
CA LYS A 185 13.17 0.54 28.48
C LYS A 185 12.47 1.32 29.59
N THR A 186 12.31 2.63 29.43
CA THR A 186 11.74 3.50 30.48
C THR A 186 10.27 3.84 30.24
N GLY A 187 9.73 3.62 29.04
CA GLY A 187 8.39 4.03 28.63
C GLY A 187 8.25 5.53 28.39
N GLU A 188 9.31 6.31 28.58
CA GLU A 188 9.27 7.77 28.46
C GLU A 188 9.24 8.21 27.00
N MET A 189 8.42 9.23 26.72
CA MET A 189 8.41 9.88 25.40
C MET A 189 9.60 10.83 25.26
N LYS A 190 10.49 10.53 24.32
CA LYS A 190 11.62 11.39 23.98
C LYS A 190 11.16 12.52 23.04
N ARG A 191 11.34 13.75 23.51
CA ARG A 191 11.19 14.98 22.70
C ARG A 191 12.36 15.17 21.72
N LYS A 192 13.55 14.68 22.07
CA LYS A 192 14.76 14.78 21.23
C LYS A 192 14.69 13.81 20.06
N GLY A 193 14.89 14.31 18.84
CA GLY A 193 14.84 13.50 17.60
C GLY A 193 13.46 13.48 16.92
N GLN A 194 12.44 14.09 17.53
CA GLN A 194 11.17 14.35 16.86
C GLN A 194 11.42 15.21 15.60
N PRO A 195 10.75 14.92 14.48
CA PRO A 195 10.74 15.81 13.33
C PRO A 195 10.27 17.18 13.79
N LYS A 196 11.12 18.20 13.64
CA LYS A 196 10.69 19.59 13.82
C LYS A 196 9.56 19.86 12.83
N GLU A 197 8.58 20.69 13.21
CA GLU A 197 7.69 21.32 12.23
C GLU A 197 8.56 21.99 11.17
N LYS A 198 8.70 21.35 10.01
CA LYS A 198 9.44 21.96 8.90
C LYS A 198 8.56 23.08 8.36
N ARG A 199 9.18 24.23 8.04
CA ARG A 199 8.54 25.23 7.19
C ARG A 199 8.32 24.61 5.82
N PHE A 200 7.08 24.24 5.54
CA PHE A 200 6.68 23.81 4.21
C PHE A 200 6.03 24.97 3.46
N ALA A 201 6.22 24.98 2.15
CA ALA A 201 5.54 25.91 1.26
C ALA A 201 4.04 25.57 1.23
N ARG A 202 3.24 26.24 2.07
CA ARG A 202 1.80 25.94 2.27
C ARG A 202 1.00 25.95 0.96
N HIS A 203 1.41 26.75 -0.02
CA HIS A 203 0.78 26.81 -1.34
C HIS A 203 0.85 25.49 -2.14
N LEU A 204 1.72 24.55 -1.77
CA LEU A 204 1.84 23.23 -2.42
C LEU A 204 0.82 22.20 -1.90
N PHE A 205 0.02 22.55 -0.88
CA PHE A 205 -0.93 21.64 -0.22
C PHE A 205 -2.38 22.13 -0.30
N VAL A 206 -2.62 23.27 -0.96
CA VAL A 206 -3.95 23.85 -1.18
C VAL A 206 -4.68 22.98 -2.19
#